data_AF-A0A949HHP4-F1
#
_entry.id   AF-A0A949HHP4-F1
#
_cell.length_a   1.000
_cell.length_b   1.000
_cell.length_c   1.000
_cell.angle_alpha   90.00
_cell.angle_beta   90.00
_cell.angle_gamma   90.00
#
_symmetry.space_group_name_H-M   'P 1'
#
loop_
_entity.id
_entity.type
_entity.pdbx_description
1 polymer ?
#
loop_
_entity_poly.entity_id
_entity_poly.type
_entity_poly.pdbx_seq_one_letter_code
_entity_poly.pdbx_strand_id
1 'polypeptide(L)'
;MNHSEVQNLLVLGGILFAIGLIGFLTRRSLILMFLSLETMLSGVSLNLIVFSRYHQNYQGQILAVMVLTIAACEAAIALAMVVSLYRRKATLDVQAWDELSETILPKDPQGDYPGMDKEESYPKLIPAGLDPLAKPVPSSMQATIEQASSLHESKLNESKTSSAVSEVNQRA
;
A
#
# COMPACT_ATOMS: atom_id res chain seq x y z
N MET A 1 -18.81 10.96 50.34
CA MET A 1 -18.00 9.92 49.70
C MET A 1 -16.60 10.05 50.26
N ASN A 2 -16.03 8.96 50.75
CA ASN A 2 -14.66 9.01 51.26
C ASN A 2 -13.70 9.32 50.11
N HIS A 3 -12.62 10.05 50.36
CA HIS A 3 -11.66 10.42 49.30
C HIS A 3 -11.07 9.19 48.60
N SER A 4 -10.87 8.10 49.33
CA SER A 4 -10.42 6.81 48.79
C SER A 4 -11.44 6.17 47.83
N GLU A 5 -12.74 6.29 48.12
CA GLU A 5 -13.80 5.74 47.25
C GLU A 5 -13.84 6.45 45.89
N VAL A 6 -13.70 7.78 45.90
CA VAL A 6 -13.67 8.60 44.69
C VAL A 6 -12.49 8.18 43.80
N GLN A 7 -11.31 8.03 44.39
CA GLN A 7 -10.10 7.58 43.68
C GLN A 7 -10.29 6.20 43.07
N ASN A 8 -10.83 5.24 43.83
CA ASN A 8 -11.06 3.88 43.34
C ASN A 8 -12.02 3.85 42.15
N LEU A 9 -13.10 4.62 42.18
CA LEU A 9 -14.07 4.68 41.09
C LEU A 9 -13.52 5.39 39.84
N LEU A 10 -12.73 6.45 40.01
CA LEU A 10 -12.03 7.11 38.90
C LEU A 10 -11.02 6.18 38.22
N VAL A 11 -10.26 5.43 39.02
CA VAL A 11 -9.32 4.42 38.51
C VAL A 11 -10.09 3.31 37.80
N LEU A 12 -11.22 2.85 38.34
CA LEU A 12 -12.07 1.85 37.68
C LEU A 12 -12.56 2.32 36.31
N GLY A 13 -13.10 3.54 36.21
CA GLY A 13 -13.52 4.10 34.92
C GLY A 13 -12.36 4.26 33.94
N GLY A 14 -11.18 4.64 34.44
CA GLY A 14 -9.93 4.67 33.65
C GLY A 14 -9.49 3.29 33.16
N ILE A 15 -9.60 2.25 33.98
CA ILE A 15 -9.29 0.87 33.60
C ILE A 15 -10.26 0.38 32.51
N LEU A 16 -11.56 0.63 32.66
CA LEU A 16 -12.56 0.28 31.64
C LEU A 16 -12.24 0.96 30.31
N PHE A 17 -11.88 2.24 30.33
CA PHE A 17 -11.46 2.97 29.15
C PHE A 17 -10.20 2.38 28.51
N ALA A 18 -9.18 2.05 29.31
CA ALA A 18 -7.94 1.46 28.82
C ALA A 18 -8.16 0.08 28.20
N ILE A 19 -8.99 -0.77 28.80
CA ILE A 19 -9.36 -2.08 28.24
C ILE A 19 -10.10 -1.89 26.91
N GLY A 20 -11.04 -0.94 26.85
CA GLY A 20 -11.70 -0.55 25.61
C GLY A 20 -10.69 -0.11 24.54
N LEU A 21 -9.70 0.70 24.90
CA LEU A 21 -8.63 1.15 24.00
C LEU A 21 -7.76 0.02 23.45
N ILE A 22 -7.32 -0.88 24.32
CA ILE A 22 -6.56 -2.06 23.89
C ILE A 22 -7.43 -2.94 22.97
N GLY A 23 -8.70 -3.11 23.31
CA GLY A 23 -9.67 -3.83 22.48
C GLY A 23 -9.84 -3.20 21.10
N PHE A 24 -10.00 -1.89 21.02
CA PHE A 24 -10.19 -1.17 19.77
C PHE A 24 -8.98 -1.31 18.83
N LEU A 25 -7.76 -1.20 19.36
CA LEU A 25 -6.53 -1.27 18.57
C LEU A 25 -6.16 -2.70 18.13
N THR A 26 -6.52 -3.72 18.91
CA THR A 26 -6.10 -5.11 18.66
C THR A 26 -7.03 -5.86 17.71
N ARG A 27 -8.28 -5.41 17.56
CA ARG A 27 -9.33 -6.18 16.88
C ARG A 27 -9.43 -5.77 15.40
N ARG A 28 -9.44 -6.78 14.52
CA ARG A 28 -9.68 -6.59 13.07
C ARG A 28 -11.15 -6.66 12.66
N SER A 29 -11.99 -7.29 13.50
CA SER A 29 -13.42 -7.40 13.24
C SER A 29 -14.14 -6.12 13.60
N LEU A 30 -14.89 -5.55 12.65
CA LEU A 30 -15.68 -4.33 12.84
C LEU A 30 -16.59 -4.40 14.08
N ILE A 31 -17.29 -5.52 14.29
CA ILE A 31 -18.19 -5.69 15.45
C ILE A 31 -17.42 -5.55 16.77
N LEU A 32 -16.23 -6.18 16.86
CA LEU A 32 -15.44 -6.14 18.08
C LEU A 32 -14.83 -4.76 18.34
N MET A 33 -14.55 -3.98 17.31
CA MET A 33 -14.13 -2.58 17.47
C MET A 33 -15.27 -1.72 18.01
N PHE A 34 -16.49 -1.85 17.49
CA PHE A 34 -17.66 -1.12 18.02
C PHE A 34 -17.97 -1.50 19.47
N LEU A 35 -17.88 -2.78 19.83
CA LEU A 35 -18.04 -3.23 21.22
C LEU A 35 -16.97 -2.61 22.16
N SER A 36 -15.75 -2.44 21.64
CA SER A 36 -14.67 -1.81 22.39
C SER A 36 -14.92 -0.32 22.60
N LEU A 37 -15.50 0.36 21.59
CA LEU A 37 -15.89 1.77 21.68
C LEU A 37 -17.02 2.00 22.69
N GLU A 38 -18.03 1.13 22.71
CA GLU A 38 -19.09 1.14 23.74
C GLU A 38 -18.51 1.00 25.15
N THR A 39 -17.53 0.11 25.31
CA THR A 39 -16.84 -0.10 26.59
C THR A 39 -16.07 1.15 27.02
N MET A 40 -15.42 1.86 26.09
CA MET A 40 -14.75 3.14 26.38
C MET A 40 -15.75 4.20 26.85
N LEU A 41 -16.86 4.38 26.12
CA LEU A 41 -17.90 5.38 26.42
C LEU A 41 -18.57 5.11 27.77
N SER A 42 -18.72 3.84 28.15
CA SER A 42 -19.19 3.43 29.48
C SER A 42 -18.22 3.84 30.59
N GLY A 43 -16.90 3.63 30.40
CA GLY A 43 -15.87 4.06 31.35
C GLY A 43 -15.81 5.58 31.54
N VAL A 44 -15.95 6.35 30.44
CA VAL A 44 -16.01 7.82 30.47
C VAL A 44 -17.27 8.30 31.20
N SER A 45 -18.42 7.67 30.93
CA SER A 45 -19.69 8.00 31.59
C SER A 45 -19.64 7.73 33.11
N LEU A 46 -18.98 6.65 33.53
CA LEU A 46 -18.74 6.37 34.95
C LEU A 46 -17.90 7.50 35.59
N ASN A 47 -16.80 7.90 34.96
CA ASN A 47 -15.96 9.00 35.46
C ASN A 47 -16.73 10.32 35.56
N LEU A 48 -17.57 10.64 34.58
CA LEU A 48 -18.45 11.81 34.60
C LEU A 48 -19.41 11.80 35.79
N ILE A 49 -20.06 10.66 36.08
CA ILE A 49 -20.94 10.51 37.24
C ILE A 49 -20.17 10.71 38.55
N VAL A 50 -18.98 10.12 38.66
CA VAL A 50 -18.13 10.25 39.87
C VAL A 50 -17.71 11.71 40.08
N PHE A 51 -17.31 12.43 39.03
CA PHE A 51 -16.99 13.86 39.12
C PHE A 51 -18.20 14.70 39.52
N SER A 52 -19.38 14.39 39.00
CA SER A 52 -20.65 15.03 39.38
C SER A 52 -20.90 14.87 40.87
N ARG A 53 -20.73 13.65 41.40
CA ARG A 53 -20.90 13.37 42.83
C ARG A 53 -19.83 14.02 43.69
N TYR A 54 -18.59 14.11 43.21
CA TYR A 54 -17.50 14.78 43.93
C TYR A 54 -17.75 16.28 44.08
N HIS A 55 -18.22 16.95 43.02
CA HIS A 55 -18.52 18.39 43.01
C HIS A 55 -19.93 18.76 43.48
N GLN A 56 -20.73 17.78 43.93
CA GLN A 56 -22.11 17.99 44.39
C GLN A 56 -22.99 18.73 43.35
N ASN A 57 -22.79 18.44 42.07
CA ASN A 57 -23.58 19.00 40.97
C ASN A 57 -24.18 17.89 40.10
N TYR A 58 -25.11 18.26 39.22
CA TYR A 58 -25.77 17.31 38.31
C TYR A 58 -25.20 17.33 36.89
N GLN A 59 -24.20 18.17 36.60
CA GLN A 59 -23.69 18.38 35.24
C GLN A 59 -23.05 17.12 34.65
N GLY A 60 -22.26 16.39 35.46
CA GLY A 60 -21.65 15.14 35.02
C GLY A 60 -22.68 14.02 34.80
N GLN A 61 -23.75 13.99 35.60
CA GLN A 61 -24.85 13.03 35.41
C GLN A 61 -25.64 13.31 34.12
N ILE A 62 -25.93 14.58 33.82
CA ILE A 62 -26.60 14.98 32.58
C ILE A 62 -25.76 14.60 31.35
N LEU A 63 -24.46 14.89 31.39
CA LEU A 63 -23.53 14.49 30.34
C LEU A 63 -23.45 12.97 30.18
N ALA A 64 -23.43 12.20 31.27
CA ALA A 64 -23.39 10.74 31.19
C ALA A 64 -24.62 10.15 30.49
N VAL A 65 -25.81 10.70 30.74
CA VAL A 65 -27.03 10.28 30.02
C VAL A 65 -26.97 10.67 28.55
N MET A 66 -26.47 11.86 28.22
CA MET A 66 -26.25 12.26 26.82
C MET A 66 -25.28 11.32 26.10
N VAL A 67 -24.16 10.96 26.73
CA VAL A 67 -23.20 9.99 26.17
C VAL A 67 -23.88 8.63 25.97
N LEU A 68 -24.68 8.15 26.93
CA LEU A 68 -25.43 6.90 26.79
C LEU A 68 -26.40 6.93 25.60
N THR A 69 -27.09 8.04 25.38
CA THR A 69 -28.00 8.19 24.23
C THR A 69 -27.25 8.22 22.90
N ILE A 70 -26.11 8.91 22.84
CA ILE A 70 -25.27 8.98 21.64
C ILE A 70 -24.70 7.60 21.33
N ALA A 71 -24.22 6.88 22.34
CA ALA A 71 -23.74 5.51 22.23
C ALA A 71 -24.82 4.58 21.65
N ALA A 72 -26.06 4.65 22.17
CA ALA A 72 -27.17 3.87 21.62
C ALA A 72 -27.47 4.18 20.13
N CYS A 73 -27.42 5.47 19.76
CA CYS A 73 -27.56 5.88 18.36
C CYS A 73 -26.42 5.36 17.48
N GLU A 74 -25.17 5.43 17.97
CA GLU A 74 -24.00 4.93 17.27
C GLU A 74 -24.06 3.41 17.07
N ALA A 75 -24.40 2.63 18.11
CA ALA A 75 -24.54 1.18 18.02
C ALA A 75 -25.59 0.76 16.96
N ALA A 76 -26.68 1.51 16.82
CA ALA A 76 -27.69 1.27 15.79
C ALA A 76 -27.13 1.49 14.38
N ILE A 77 -26.37 2.59 14.19
CA ILE A 77 -25.70 2.90 12.92
C ILE A 77 -24.61 1.85 12.61
N ALA A 78 -23.82 1.46 13.60
CA ALA A 78 -22.78 0.44 13.49
C ALA A 78 -23.35 -0.90 13.03
N LEU A 79 -24.45 -1.35 13.65
CA LEU A 79 -25.11 -2.60 13.26
C LEU A 79 -25.66 -2.52 11.83
N ALA A 80 -26.30 -1.40 11.46
CA ALA A 80 -26.78 -1.19 10.10
C ALA A 80 -25.63 -1.22 9.07
N MET A 81 -24.50 -0.60 9.41
CA MET A 81 -23.29 -0.61 8.58
C MET A 81 -22.72 -2.02 8.45
N VAL A 82 -22.57 -2.76 9.54
CA VAL A 82 -22.08 -4.14 9.56
C VAL A 82 -22.94 -5.04 8.68
N VAL A 83 -24.28 -4.95 8.78
CA VAL A 83 -25.19 -5.73 7.93
C VAL A 83 -25.04 -5.36 6.46
N SER A 84 -24.91 -4.07 6.14
CA SER A 84 -24.71 -3.60 4.77
C SER A 84 -23.40 -4.12 4.16
N LEU A 85 -22.31 -4.09 4.93
CA LEU A 85 -21.00 -4.59 4.50
C LEU A 85 -20.99 -6.12 4.36
N TYR A 86 -21.62 -6.82 5.32
CA TYR A 86 -21.72 -8.28 5.27
C TYR A 86 -22.47 -8.76 4.03
N ARG A 87 -23.52 -8.04 3.61
CA ARG A 87 -24.25 -8.34 2.37
C ARG A 87 -23.42 -8.17 1.10
N ARG A 88 -22.33 -7.39 1.13
CA ARG A 88 -21.51 -7.09 -0.05
C ARG A 88 -20.32 -8.04 -0.22
N LYS A 89 -19.53 -8.25 0.83
CA LYS A 89 -18.30 -9.06 0.77
C LYS A 89 -18.31 -10.31 1.67
N ALA A 90 -19.41 -10.60 2.39
CA ALA A 90 -19.55 -11.70 3.35
C ALA A 90 -18.42 -11.78 4.41
N THR A 91 -17.66 -10.71 4.58
CA THR A 91 -16.55 -10.58 5.53
C THR A 91 -16.66 -9.26 6.27
N LEU A 92 -16.27 -9.28 7.55
CA LEU A 92 -16.25 -8.13 8.46
C LEU A 92 -14.82 -7.74 8.84
N ASP A 93 -13.83 -8.28 8.13
CA ASP A 93 -12.44 -7.89 8.26
C ASP A 93 -12.22 -6.53 7.59
N VAL A 94 -11.66 -5.59 8.33
CA VAL A 94 -11.32 -4.25 7.82
C VAL A 94 -10.27 -4.33 6.70
N GLN A 95 -9.38 -5.32 6.73
CA GLN A 95 -8.34 -5.46 5.72
C GLN A 95 -8.89 -5.82 4.33
N ALA A 96 -10.09 -6.40 4.24
CA ALA A 96 -10.74 -6.73 2.97
C ALA A 96 -11.18 -5.50 2.14
N TRP A 97 -11.09 -4.30 2.75
CA TRP A 97 -11.46 -3.03 2.13
C TRP A 97 -10.25 -2.15 1.82
N ASP A 98 -9.03 -2.65 2.05
CA ASP A 98 -7.76 -1.99 1.73
C ASP A 98 -7.60 -1.71 0.21
N GLU A 99 -8.33 -2.44 -0.62
CA GLU A 99 -8.44 -2.25 -2.07
C GLU A 99 -9.11 -0.92 -2.47
N LEU A 100 -9.89 -0.30 -1.57
CA LEU A 100 -10.44 1.04 -1.79
C LEU A 100 -9.43 2.15 -1.49
N SER A 101 -8.24 1.82 -1.00
CA SER A 101 -7.18 2.80 -0.85
C SER A 101 -6.70 3.24 -2.23
N GLU A 102 -6.87 4.52 -2.54
CA GLU A 102 -6.35 5.16 -3.75
C GLU A 102 -4.83 5.35 -3.64
N THR A 103 -4.12 4.24 -3.47
CA THR A 103 -2.67 4.24 -3.63
C THR A 103 -2.42 4.23 -5.13
N ILE A 104 -2.02 5.37 -5.68
CA ILE A 104 -1.63 5.53 -7.10
C ILE A 104 -0.42 4.63 -7.45
N LEU A 105 0.25 4.07 -6.44
CA LEU A 105 1.30 3.08 -6.62
C LEU A 105 0.73 1.65 -6.50
N PRO A 106 1.09 0.76 -7.44
CA PRO A 106 0.81 -0.66 -7.33
C PRO A 106 1.33 -1.18 -5.99
N LYS A 107 0.43 -1.78 -5.21
CA LYS A 107 0.75 -2.38 -3.92
C LYS A 107 1.57 -3.67 -4.06
N ASP A 108 1.61 -4.23 -5.27
CA ASP A 108 2.49 -5.32 -5.67
C ASP A 108 3.68 -4.79 -6.48
N PRO A 109 4.93 -4.95 -5.99
CA PRO A 109 6.14 -4.74 -6.78
C PRO A 109 6.22 -5.66 -8.02
N GLN A 110 5.41 -6.72 -8.05
CA GLN A 110 5.33 -7.78 -9.08
C GLN A 110 3.94 -7.89 -9.73
N GLY A 111 3.09 -6.86 -9.55
CA GLY A 111 1.75 -6.83 -10.11
C GLY A 111 1.75 -6.86 -11.63
N ASP A 112 0.75 -7.53 -12.20
CA ASP A 112 0.54 -7.63 -13.64
C ASP A 112 0.10 -6.26 -14.18
N TYR A 113 1.08 -5.46 -14.59
CA TYR A 113 0.83 -4.19 -15.26
C TYR A 113 0.24 -4.48 -16.64
N PRO A 114 -1.00 -4.05 -16.96
CA PRO A 114 -1.59 -4.34 -18.26
C PRO A 114 -0.75 -3.69 -19.36
N GLY A 115 -0.11 -4.51 -20.19
CA GLY A 115 0.85 -4.09 -21.22
C GLY A 115 2.32 -4.30 -20.86
N MET A 116 2.62 -4.97 -19.74
CA MET A 116 3.96 -5.38 -19.35
C MET A 116 3.97 -6.91 -19.25
N ASP A 117 4.40 -7.56 -20.33
CA ASP A 117 4.56 -9.00 -20.41
C ASP A 117 5.56 -9.50 -19.36
N LYS A 118 5.17 -10.55 -18.63
CA LYS A 118 5.98 -11.16 -17.57
C LYS A 118 7.15 -11.93 -18.17
N GLU A 119 8.21 -11.22 -18.54
CA GLU A 119 9.63 -11.58 -18.52
C GLU A 119 10.38 -10.63 -19.45
N GLU A 120 10.56 -9.37 -19.04
CA GLU A 120 11.76 -8.68 -19.48
C GLU A 120 12.95 -9.36 -18.80
N SER A 121 13.52 -10.37 -19.48
CA SER A 121 14.84 -10.90 -19.17
C SER A 121 15.83 -9.76 -19.37
N TYR A 122 15.97 -8.92 -18.33
CA TYR A 122 16.92 -7.83 -18.37
C TYR A 122 18.26 -8.43 -18.77
N PRO A 123 18.91 -7.92 -19.82
CA PRO A 123 20.21 -8.42 -20.21
C PRO A 123 21.09 -8.31 -18.97
N LYS A 124 21.49 -9.45 -18.42
CA LYS A 124 22.27 -9.49 -17.20
C LYS A 124 23.56 -8.75 -17.50
N LEU A 125 23.65 -7.52 -17.00
CA LEU A 125 24.75 -6.65 -17.30
C LEU A 125 26.01 -7.40 -16.89
N ILE A 126 26.95 -7.49 -17.82
CA ILE A 126 28.28 -7.98 -17.49
C ILE A 126 28.83 -7.07 -16.37
N PRO A 127 29.52 -7.63 -15.38
CA PRO A 127 30.10 -6.85 -14.30
C PRO A 127 30.94 -5.71 -14.88
N ALA A 128 30.84 -4.53 -14.24
CA ALA A 128 31.43 -3.30 -14.77
C ALA A 128 32.94 -3.48 -15.02
N GLY A 129 33.40 -3.08 -16.20
CA GLY A 129 34.80 -3.18 -16.62
C GLY A 129 35.15 -4.35 -17.54
N LEU A 130 34.18 -5.18 -17.93
CA LEU A 130 34.38 -6.22 -18.96
C LEU A 130 33.93 -5.68 -20.33
N ASP A 131 34.83 -5.69 -21.31
CA ASP A 131 34.52 -5.23 -22.67
C ASP A 131 33.49 -6.19 -23.32
N PRO A 132 32.33 -5.70 -23.80
CA PRO A 132 31.33 -6.53 -24.49
C PRO A 132 31.85 -7.22 -25.76
N LEU A 133 33.02 -6.82 -26.28
CA LEU A 133 33.67 -7.40 -27.46
C LEU A 133 34.62 -8.54 -27.11
N ALA A 134 34.86 -8.83 -25.82
CA ALA A 134 35.72 -9.92 -25.38
C ALA A 134 35.08 -11.31 -25.55
N LYS A 135 33.74 -11.39 -25.63
CA LYS A 135 33.07 -12.65 -25.94
C LYS A 135 33.32 -13.00 -27.42
N PRO A 136 33.79 -14.22 -27.76
CA PRO A 136 33.95 -14.61 -29.15
C PRO A 136 32.57 -14.53 -29.83
N VAL A 137 32.49 -13.75 -30.91
CA VAL A 137 31.25 -13.58 -31.67
C VAL A 137 30.75 -14.99 -32.06
N PRO A 138 29.46 -15.31 -31.92
CA PRO A 138 28.97 -16.64 -32.27
C PRO A 138 29.26 -16.96 -33.74
N SER A 139 29.62 -18.20 -34.03
CA SER A 139 30.11 -18.64 -35.35
C SER A 139 29.13 -18.31 -36.49
N SER A 140 27.82 -18.32 -36.20
CA SER A 140 26.76 -17.93 -37.14
C SER A 140 26.83 -16.46 -37.55
N MET A 141 27.23 -15.58 -36.63
CA MET A 141 27.35 -14.15 -36.86
C MET A 141 28.75 -13.79 -37.40
N GLN A 142 29.79 -14.58 -37.10
CA GLN A 142 31.11 -14.43 -37.71
C GLN A 142 31.05 -14.57 -39.24
N ALA A 143 30.35 -15.59 -39.74
CA ALA A 143 30.16 -15.79 -41.17
C ALA A 143 29.43 -14.61 -41.84
N THR A 144 28.43 -14.02 -41.16
CA THR A 144 27.72 -12.83 -41.65
C THR A 144 28.61 -11.59 -41.66
N ILE A 145 29.50 -11.43 -40.66
CA ILE A 145 30.44 -10.31 -40.57
C ILE A 145 31.55 -10.43 -41.63
N GLU A 146 32.08 -11.62 -41.88
CA GLU A 146 33.04 -11.86 -42.97
C GLU A 146 32.42 -11.54 -44.34
N GLN A 147 31.17 -11.98 -44.55
CA GLN A 147 30.44 -11.70 -45.78
C GLN A 147 30.17 -10.19 -45.95
N ALA A 148 29.79 -9.48 -44.88
CA ALA A 148 29.61 -8.04 -44.91
C ALA A 148 30.93 -7.27 -45.14
N SER A 149 32.04 -7.73 -44.55
CA SER A 149 33.39 -7.19 -44.76
C SER A 149 33.81 -7.30 -46.23
N SER A 150 33.66 -8.49 -46.83
CA SER A 150 33.96 -8.71 -48.25
C SER A 150 33.10 -7.86 -49.19
N LEU A 151 31.83 -7.63 -48.83
CA LEU A 151 30.93 -6.77 -49.60
C LEU A 151 31.34 -5.30 -49.53
N HIS A 152 31.86 -4.86 -48.38
CA HIS A 152 32.37 -3.51 -48.17
C HIS A 152 33.69 -3.28 -48.92
N GLU A 153 34.62 -4.25 -48.91
CA GLU A 153 35.84 -4.18 -49.72
C GLU A 153 35.55 -4.21 -51.23
N SER A 154 34.59 -5.03 -51.67
CA SER A 154 34.14 -5.05 -53.08
C SER A 154 33.62 -3.68 -53.51
N LYS A 155 32.77 -3.03 -52.71
CA LYS A 155 32.24 -1.69 -53.01
C LYS A 155 33.32 -0.60 -52.98
N LEU A 156 34.31 -0.72 -52.09
CA LEU A 156 35.44 0.20 -52.05
C LEU A 156 36.30 0.07 -53.32
N ASN A 157 36.47 -1.15 -53.82
CA ASN A 157 37.27 -1.40 -55.02
C ASN A 157 36.52 -0.97 -56.31
N GLU A 158 35.20 -1.18 -56.39
CA GLU A 158 34.35 -0.65 -57.46
C GLU A 158 34.31 0.90 -57.47
N SER A 159 34.34 1.55 -56.31
CA SER A 159 34.40 3.01 -56.22
C SER A 159 35.74 3.55 -56.73
N LYS A 160 36.86 2.89 -56.42
CA LYS A 160 38.20 3.28 -56.90
C LYS A 160 38.36 3.06 -58.41
N THR A 161 37.84 1.96 -58.96
CA THR A 161 37.88 1.70 -60.42
C THR A 161 36.97 2.65 -61.20
N SER A 162 35.79 2.99 -60.66
CA SER A 162 34.90 4.00 -61.26
C SER A 162 35.53 5.40 -61.30
N SER A 163 36.25 5.78 -60.23
CA SER A 163 37.00 7.06 -60.20
C SER A 163 38.16 7.07 -61.20
N ALA A 164 38.92 5.98 -61.32
CA ALA A 164 40.05 5.86 -62.24
C ALA A 164 39.63 5.83 -63.73
N VAL A 165 38.49 5.19 -64.05
CA VAL A 165 37.91 5.20 -65.40
C VAL A 165 37.42 6.59 -65.79
N SER A 166 36.89 7.37 -64.83
CA SER A 166 36.47 8.75 -65.08
C SER A 166 37.64 9.71 -65.35
N GLU A 167 38.78 9.53 -64.67
CA GLU A 167 39.99 10.33 -64.91
C GLU A 167 40.66 10.02 -66.26
N VAL A 168 40.63 8.77 -66.72
CA VAL A 168 41.19 8.39 -68.04
C VAL A 168 40.34 8.96 -69.18
N ASN A 169 39.01 8.98 -69.05
CA ASN A 169 38.10 9.53 -70.07
C ASN A 169 38.09 11.08 -70.12
N GLN A 170 38.67 11.76 -69.13
CA GLN A 170 38.86 13.22 -69.15
C GLN A 170 40.21 13.67 -69.75
N ARG A 171 41.10 12.72 -70.09
CA ARG A 171 42.44 13.00 -70.65
C ARG A 171 42.64 12.54 -72.10
N ALA A 172 41.60 12.04 -72.76
CA ALA A 172 41.54 11.78 -74.20
C ALA A 172 40.77 12.90 -74.91
#